data_AF-A0A2R6GES1-F1
#
_entry.id   AF-A0A2R6GES1-F1
#
_cell.length_a   1.000
_cell.length_b   1.000
_cell.length_c   1.000
_cell.angle_alpha   90.00
_cell.angle_beta   90.00
_cell.angle_gamma   90.00
#
_symmetry.space_group_name_H-M   'P 1'
#
loop_
_entity.id
_entity.type
_entity.pdbx_description
1 polymer ?
#
loop_
_entity_poly.entity_id
_entity_poly.type
_entity_poly.pdbx_seq_one_letter_code
_entity_poly.pdbx_strand_id
1 'polypeptide(L)'
;MSESETPRPRVIAILVVVAVTAIGYALLAGGATAQLVAGGVVMLGAAALGILKGLRRPSTVSLVGALALLAGGSYGVALASAGQDPFTDNVVLGLLVLGLVIGLFDSPDEKSAEDADADDAAEE
;
A
#
# COMPACT_ATOMS: atom_id res chain seq x y z
N MET A 1 -30.36 1.21 -8.89
CA MET A 1 -29.32 1.14 -7.84
C MET A 1 -28.00 1.09 -8.57
N SER A 2 -27.19 2.16 -8.48
CA SER A 2 -25.94 2.27 -9.24
C SER A 2 -24.90 1.27 -8.75
N GLU A 3 -24.38 0.48 -9.68
CA GLU A 3 -23.23 -0.40 -9.51
C GLU A 3 -22.04 0.41 -8.96
N SER A 4 -21.47 -0.05 -7.84
CA SER A 4 -20.25 0.50 -7.30
C SER A 4 -19.09 0.16 -8.24
N GLU A 5 -18.68 1.13 -9.06
CA GLU A 5 -17.46 1.06 -9.87
C GLU A 5 -16.26 0.80 -8.95
N THR A 6 -15.79 -0.45 -8.95
CA THR A 6 -14.48 -0.79 -8.41
C THR A 6 -13.43 0.03 -9.17
N PRO A 7 -12.51 0.73 -8.49
CA PRO A 7 -11.52 1.55 -9.17
C PRO A 7 -10.67 0.64 -10.07
N ARG A 8 -10.85 0.81 -11.38
CA ARG A 8 -10.24 -0.02 -12.43
C ARG A 8 -8.72 -0.04 -12.22
N PRO A 9 -8.01 -1.14 -12.49
CA PRO A 9 -6.56 -1.28 -12.28
C PRO A 9 -5.72 -0.17 -12.93
N ARG A 10 -6.26 0.47 -13.97
CA ARG A 10 -5.68 1.65 -14.62
C ARG A 10 -5.58 2.87 -13.70
N VAL A 11 -6.55 3.08 -12.82
CA VAL A 11 -6.56 4.21 -11.86
C VAL A 11 -5.44 4.05 -10.83
N ILE A 12 -5.21 2.82 -10.36
CA ILE A 12 -4.12 2.49 -9.43
C ILE A 12 -2.77 2.70 -10.13
N ALA A 13 -2.61 2.22 -11.36
CA ALA A 13 -1.39 2.44 -12.15
C ALA A 13 -1.11 3.94 -12.39
N ILE A 14 -2.14 4.73 -12.66
CA ILE A 14 -2.02 6.19 -12.81
C ILE A 14 -1.56 6.83 -11.50
N LEU A 15 -2.14 6.45 -10.36
CA LEU A 15 -1.72 6.97 -9.05
C LEU A 15 -0.26 6.63 -8.74
N VAL A 16 0.18 5.41 -9.07
CA VAL A 16 1.59 4.99 -8.93
C VAL A 16 2.50 5.82 -9.82
N VAL A 17 2.15 6.03 -11.10
CA VAL A 17 2.94 6.85 -12.02
C VAL A 17 3.02 8.30 -11.55
N VAL A 18 1.91 8.87 -11.05
CA VAL A 18 1.89 10.23 -10.49
C VAL A 18 2.77 10.33 -9.26
N ALA A 19 2.71 9.34 -8.35
CA ALA A 19 3.58 9.29 -7.17
C ALA A 19 5.05 9.21 -7.57
N VAL A 20 5.43 8.31 -8.47
CA VAL A 20 6.81 8.15 -8.96
C VAL A 20 7.31 9.43 -9.64
N THR A 21 6.46 10.08 -10.44
CA THR A 21 6.83 11.33 -11.13
C THR A 21 7.00 12.49 -10.15
N ALA A 22 6.12 12.61 -9.15
CA ALA A 22 6.23 13.62 -8.10
C ALA A 22 7.50 13.43 -7.25
N ILE A 23 7.84 12.18 -6.91
CA ILE A 23 9.09 11.83 -6.21
C ILE A 23 10.30 12.16 -7.08
N GLY A 24 10.29 11.78 -8.36
CA GLY A 24 11.38 12.06 -9.30
C GLY A 24 11.62 13.57 -9.50
N TYR A 25 10.54 14.34 -9.62
CA TYR A 25 10.62 15.80 -9.71
C TYR A 25 11.17 16.42 -8.41
N ALA A 26 10.77 15.90 -7.26
CA ALA A 26 11.25 16.38 -5.98
C ALA A 26 12.75 16.10 -5.75
N LEU A 27 13.22 14.94 -6.20
CA LEU A 27 14.65 14.59 -6.19
C LEU A 27 15.48 15.48 -7.11
N LEU A 28 14.92 15.89 -8.26
CA LEU A 28 15.58 16.79 -9.21
C LEU A 28 15.56 18.27 -8.78
N ALA A 29 14.53 18.69 -8.05
CA ALA A 29 14.36 20.09 -7.62
C ALA A 29 15.25 20.48 -6.42
N GLY A 30 15.83 19.50 -5.70
CA GLY A 30 16.88 19.72 -4.69
C GLY A 30 16.52 20.58 -3.47
N GLY A 31 15.26 21.02 -3.34
CA GLY A 31 14.80 21.86 -2.23
C GLY A 31 14.23 21.04 -1.09
N ALA A 32 14.52 21.42 0.16
CA ALA A 32 13.96 20.81 1.37
C ALA A 32 12.42 20.71 1.31
N THR A 33 11.75 21.69 0.70
CA THR A 33 10.29 21.70 0.47
C THR A 33 9.83 20.59 -0.47
N ALA A 34 10.64 20.24 -1.47
CA ALA A 34 10.31 19.22 -2.45
C ALA A 34 10.39 17.82 -1.82
N GLN A 35 11.41 17.57 -0.99
CA GLN A 35 11.53 16.33 -0.21
C GLN A 35 10.35 16.17 0.76
N LEU A 36 9.93 17.26 1.40
CA LEU A 36 8.79 17.29 2.30
C LEU A 36 7.47 16.94 1.59
N VAL A 37 7.24 17.52 0.41
CA VAL A 37 6.05 17.22 -0.41
C VAL A 37 6.08 15.78 -0.94
N ALA A 38 7.23 15.32 -1.44
CA ALA A 38 7.38 13.93 -1.89
C ALA A 38 7.17 12.93 -0.75
N GLY A 39 7.70 13.23 0.44
CA GLY A 39 7.44 12.48 1.66
C GLY A 39 5.96 12.41 1.95
N GLY A 40 5.28 13.54 2.04
CA GLY A 40 3.83 13.59 2.25
C GLY A 40 3.04 12.74 1.24
N VAL A 41 3.37 12.83 -0.06
CA VAL A 41 2.69 12.06 -1.12
C VAL A 41 2.94 10.55 -0.98
N VAL A 42 4.17 10.13 -0.71
CA VAL A 42 4.51 8.71 -0.48
C VAL A 42 3.76 8.16 0.72
N MET A 43 3.70 8.92 1.81
CA MET A 43 3.01 8.53 3.03
C MET A 43 1.50 8.38 2.82
N LEU A 44 0.91 9.27 2.03
CA LEU A 44 -0.49 9.18 1.57
C LEU A 44 -0.74 7.90 0.77
N GLY A 45 0.17 7.57 -0.15
CA GLY A 45 0.13 6.33 -0.93
C GLY A 45 0.21 5.08 -0.06
N ALA A 46 1.09 5.08 0.95
CA ALA A 46 1.20 3.97 1.91
C ALA A 46 -0.08 3.81 2.74
N ALA A 47 -0.67 4.90 3.21
CA ALA A 47 -1.94 4.86 3.95
C ALA A 47 -3.07 4.28 3.09
N ALA A 48 -3.18 4.73 1.84
CA ALA A 48 -4.16 4.21 0.88
C ALA A 48 -3.94 2.72 0.58
N LEU A 49 -2.68 2.29 0.45
CA LEU A 49 -2.34 0.89 0.25
C LEU A 49 -2.71 0.03 1.47
N GLY A 50 -2.49 0.54 2.69
CA GLY A 50 -2.93 -0.11 3.93
C GLY A 50 -4.44 -0.34 3.93
N ILE A 51 -5.23 0.69 3.62
CA ILE A 51 -6.70 0.58 3.52
C ILE A 51 -7.09 -0.48 2.47
N LEU A 52 -6.50 -0.39 1.28
CA LEU A 52 -6.82 -1.31 0.19
C LEU A 52 -6.51 -2.76 0.54
N LYS A 53 -5.37 -3.00 1.21
CA LYS A 53 -4.94 -4.32 1.64
C LYS A 53 -5.86 -4.88 2.74
N GLY A 54 -6.24 -4.05 3.71
CA GLY A 54 -7.18 -4.43 4.77
C GLY A 54 -8.58 -4.78 4.25
N LEU A 55 -9.04 -4.08 3.21
CA LEU A 55 -10.33 -4.36 2.57
C LEU A 55 -10.32 -5.60 1.67
N ARG A 56 -9.19 -5.95 1.05
CA ARG A 56 -9.11 -7.03 0.06
C ARG A 56 -8.74 -8.39 0.64
N ARG A 57 -8.16 -8.47 1.83
CA ARG A 57 -7.67 -9.74 2.41
C ARG A 57 -7.97 -9.85 3.90
N PRO A 58 -8.87 -10.76 4.30
CA PRO A 58 -9.27 -10.93 5.69
C PRO A 58 -8.29 -11.76 6.54
N SER A 59 -7.08 -12.08 6.05
CA SER A 59 -6.09 -12.79 6.88
C SER A 59 -5.59 -11.86 7.99
N THR A 60 -5.45 -12.38 9.22
CA THR A 60 -4.95 -11.60 10.37
C THR A 60 -3.58 -10.99 10.07
N VAL A 61 -2.73 -11.73 9.35
CA VAL A 61 -1.40 -11.28 8.93
C VAL A 61 -1.50 -10.12 7.93
N SER A 62 -2.37 -10.23 6.92
CA SER A 62 -2.64 -9.13 5.99
C SER A 62 -3.15 -7.89 6.71
N LEU A 63 -4.04 -8.06 7.69
CA LEU A 63 -4.62 -6.98 8.49
C LEU A 63 -3.57 -6.26 9.32
N VAL A 64 -2.65 -7.00 9.97
CA VAL A 64 -1.52 -6.39 10.71
C VAL A 64 -0.63 -5.59 9.77
N GLY A 65 -0.32 -6.12 8.58
CA GLY A 65 0.45 -5.37 7.57
C GLY A 65 -0.30 -4.14 7.05
N ALA A 66 -1.62 -4.25 6.84
CA ALA A 66 -2.49 -3.16 6.43
C ALA A 66 -2.53 -2.04 7.49
N LEU A 67 -2.65 -2.40 8.77
CA LEU A 67 -2.62 -1.47 9.89
C LEU A 67 -1.25 -0.80 10.04
N ALA A 68 -0.15 -1.54 9.85
CA ALA A 68 1.19 -0.97 9.89
C ALA A 68 1.40 0.07 8.77
N LEU A 69 0.98 -0.22 7.54
CA LEU A 69 1.01 0.73 6.42
C LEU A 69 0.12 1.95 6.66
N LEU A 70 -1.09 1.72 7.21
CA LEU A 70 -2.03 2.79 7.50
C LEU A 70 -1.51 3.72 8.60
N ALA A 71 -1.01 3.14 9.70
CA ALA A 71 -0.45 3.89 10.82
C ALA A 71 0.83 4.64 10.40
N GLY A 72 1.76 3.96 9.74
CA GLY A 72 3.00 4.58 9.25
C GLY A 72 2.75 5.69 8.23
N GLY A 73 1.86 5.44 7.26
CA GLY A 73 1.47 6.42 6.25
C GLY A 73 0.73 7.62 6.83
N SER A 74 -0.28 7.41 7.69
CA SER A 74 -1.02 8.53 8.31
C SER A 74 -0.14 9.36 9.24
N TYR A 75 0.75 8.73 10.01
CA TYR A 75 1.73 9.42 10.84
C TYR A 75 2.74 10.22 10.01
N GLY A 76 3.25 9.64 8.92
CA GLY A 76 4.13 10.34 7.98
C GLY A 76 3.47 11.55 7.30
N VAL A 77 2.17 11.46 6.97
CA VAL A 77 1.40 12.62 6.48
C VAL A 77 1.30 13.71 7.56
N ALA A 78 1.06 13.33 8.82
CA ALA A 78 1.00 14.28 9.92
C ALA A 78 2.35 15.01 10.12
N LEU A 79 3.48 14.29 10.06
CA LEU A 79 4.82 14.87 10.12
C LEU A 79 5.08 15.83 8.96
N ALA A 80 4.74 15.43 7.73
CA ALA A 80 4.85 16.30 6.56
C ALA A 80 3.99 17.57 6.72
N SER A 81 2.77 17.46 7.26
CA SER A 81 1.92 18.62 7.52
C SER A 81 2.49 19.57 8.60
N ALA A 82 3.30 19.03 9.52
CA ALA A 82 4.00 19.80 10.54
C ALA A 82 5.33 20.42 10.04
N GLY A 83 5.67 20.23 8.76
CA GLY A 83 6.93 20.72 8.18
C GLY A 83 8.15 19.88 8.57
N GLN A 84 7.93 18.65 9.03
CA GLN A 84 9.00 17.69 9.31
C GLN A 84 9.14 16.69 8.16
N ASP A 85 10.37 16.27 7.87
CA ASP A 85 10.60 15.25 6.85
C ASP A 85 10.25 13.85 7.39
N PRO A 86 9.18 13.20 6.89
CA PRO A 86 8.76 11.90 7.39
C PRO A 86 9.77 10.78 7.11
N PHE A 87 10.71 10.96 6.18
CA PHE A 87 11.76 9.97 5.90
C PHE A 87 12.88 9.94 6.93
N THR A 88 12.95 10.96 7.80
CA THR A 88 13.93 10.99 8.89
C THR A 88 13.39 10.34 10.17
N ASP A 89 12.10 10.01 10.20
CA ASP A 89 11.46 9.41 11.37
C ASP A 89 11.51 7.88 11.33
N ASN A 90 12.19 7.30 12.32
CA ASN A 90 12.38 5.84 12.42
C ASN A 90 11.06 5.08 12.67
N VAL A 91 10.06 5.71 13.29
CA VAL A 91 8.76 5.10 13.54
C VAL A 91 8.00 4.97 12.24
N VAL A 92 7.99 6.02 11.41
CA VAL A 92 7.41 5.99 10.06
C VAL A 92 8.06 4.89 9.24
N LEU A 93 9.40 4.90 9.14
CA LEU A 93 10.14 3.93 8.35
C LEU A 93 9.90 2.50 8.84
N GLY A 94 9.94 2.27 10.16
CA GLY A 94 9.72 0.95 10.75
C GLY A 94 8.33 0.39 10.44
N LEU A 95 7.29 1.21 10.56
CA LEU A 95 5.91 0.80 10.25
C LEU A 95 5.68 0.54 8.76
N LEU A 96 6.26 1.37 7.89
CA LEU A 96 6.18 1.17 6.45
C LEU A 96 6.88 -0.10 6.00
N VAL A 97 8.12 -0.33 6.47
CA VAL A 97 8.89 -1.53 6.13
C VAL A 97 8.17 -2.77 6.66
N LEU A 98 7.70 -2.76 7.92
CA LEU A 98 6.94 -3.87 8.49
C LEU A 98 5.70 -4.19 7.66
N GLY A 99 4.92 -3.17 7.31
CA GLY A 99 3.70 -3.33 6.53
C GLY A 99 3.95 -3.86 5.11
N LEU A 100 5.02 -3.39 4.45
CA LEU A 100 5.48 -3.88 3.15
C LEU A 100 5.96 -5.32 3.21
N VAL A 101 6.84 -5.65 4.16
CA VAL A 101 7.37 -7.00 4.38
C VAL A 101 6.23 -7.99 4.58
N ILE A 102 5.32 -7.70 5.51
CA ILE A 102 4.13 -8.53 5.75
C ILE A 102 3.25 -8.63 4.49
N GLY A 103 3.20 -7.59 3.64
CA GLY A 103 2.51 -7.64 2.35
C GLY A 103 3.14 -8.54 1.30
N LEU A 104 4.47 -8.66 1.28
CA LEU A 104 5.18 -9.53 0.36
C LEU A 104 5.06 -11.01 0.76
N PHE A 105 5.14 -11.29 2.07
CA PHE A 105 5.09 -12.66 2.60
C PHE A 105 3.67 -13.23 2.73
N ASP A 106 2.62 -12.41 2.66
CA ASP A 106 1.21 -12.86 2.61
C ASP A 106 0.79 -13.30 1.19
N SER A 107 1.71 -13.67 0.29
CA SER A 107 1.35 -14.17 -1.06
C SER A 107 0.45 -15.41 -0.96
N PRO A 108 -0.58 -15.55 -1.82
CA PRO A 108 -1.59 -16.59 -1.68
C PRO A 108 -0.94 -17.96 -1.85
N ASP A 109 -1.17 -18.85 -0.87
CA ASP A 109 -0.88 -20.27 -1.03
C ASP A 109 -1.56 -20.78 -2.31
N GLU A 110 -0.78 -21.42 -3.19
CA GLU A 110 -1.20 -22.16 -4.39
C GLU A 110 -2.04 -23.41 -4.03
N LYS A 111 -3.03 -23.30 -3.14
CA LYS A 111 -3.88 -24.41 -2.68
C LYS A 111 -5.34 -24.28 -3.07
N SER A 112 -5.61 -23.87 -4.31
CA SER A 112 -6.98 -23.90 -4.86
C SER A 112 -7.07 -24.60 -6.21
N ALA A 113 -6.02 -25.29 -6.64
CA ALA A 113 -6.00 -26.06 -7.88
C ALA A 113 -6.12 -27.58 -7.69
N GLU A 114 -6.15 -28.08 -6.44
CA GLU A 114 -6.15 -29.54 -6.19
C GLU A 114 -7.52 -30.11 -5.78
N ASP A 115 -8.50 -29.25 -5.45
CA ASP A 115 -9.85 -29.69 -5.04
C ASP A 115 -10.91 -29.55 -6.16
N ALA A 116 -10.54 -29.08 -7.36
CA ALA A 116 -11.47 -28.88 -8.47
C ALA A 116 -11.57 -30.10 -9.43
N ASP A 117 -10.62 -31.03 -9.38
CA ASP A 117 -10.59 -32.22 -10.26
C ASP A 117 -11.06 -33.51 -9.57
N ALA A 118 -11.43 -33.46 -8.29
CA ALA A 118 -11.87 -34.64 -7.53
C ALA A 118 -13.38 -34.92 -7.61
N ASP A 119 -14.18 -33.98 -8.14
CA ASP A 119 -15.65 -34.11 -8.19
C ASP A 119 -16.17 -34.63 -9.56
N ASP A 120 -15.30 -34.73 -10.57
CA ASP A 120 -15.67 -35.23 -11.93
C ASP A 120 -15.27 -36.71 -12.14
N ALA A 121 -14.59 -37.35 -11.17
CA ALA A 121 -14.12 -38.73 -11.28
C ALA A 121 -15.05 -39.76 -10.60
N ALA A 122 -16.21 -39.35 -10.10
CA ALA A 122 -17.14 -40.22 -9.36
C ALA A 122 -18.41 -40.59 -10.14
N GLU A 123 -18.56 -40.16 -11.40
CA GLU A 123 -19.77 -40.39 -12.22
C GLU A 123 -19.58 -41.21 -13.53
N GLU A 124 -18.48 -41.96 -13.70
CA GLU A 124 -18.38 -43.00 -14.77
C GLU A 124 -18.46 -44.44 -14.25
#